data_AF-A0A803QGY3-F1
#
_entry.id   AF-A0A803QGY3-F1
#
_cell.length_a   1.000
_cell.length_b   1.000
_cell.length_c   1.000
_cell.angle_alpha   90.00
_cell.angle_beta   90.00
_cell.angle_gamma   90.00
#
_symmetry.space_group_name_H-M   'P 1'
#
loop_
_entity.id
_entity.type
_entity.pdbx_description
1 polymer ?
#
loop_
_entity_poly.entity_id
_entity_poly.type
_entity_poly.pdbx_seq_one_letter_code
_entity_poly.pdbx_strand_id
1 'polypeptide(L)'
;MRAFLKVMDKRIWMVVTEGWSPPTVMMRGEKNKKFSEWSTEEMERENLNSKSLQALFNVVSTNQVKVIFNCEIAKDSSEKLKIKNERPKAVKKDRLSGLAKSFKKILWMKMSRSLSFMPKSVIYRMNLMPSERDVRSMELQDLNKALDDSKIELEEKLKRMTIELCSKDSQIYKLTVKLIRAKQSLFLYLWAILP
;
A
#
# COMPACT_ATOMS: atom_id res chain seq x y z
N MET A 1 3.42 -0.74 22.38
CA MET A 1 3.94 0.38 23.18
C MET A 1 2.82 1.20 23.83
N ARG A 2 1.86 1.77 23.07
CA ARG A 2 0.74 2.57 23.62
C ARG A 2 -0.02 1.90 24.76
N ALA A 3 -0.42 0.63 24.60
CA ALA A 3 -1.19 -0.09 25.62
C ALA A 3 -0.41 -0.24 26.94
N PHE A 4 0.86 -0.63 26.86
CA PHE A 4 1.73 -0.79 28.03
C PHE A 4 1.94 0.53 28.79
N LEU A 5 2.25 1.61 28.07
CA LEU A 5 2.47 2.92 28.70
C LEU A 5 1.22 3.43 29.43
N LYS A 6 0.03 3.20 28.86
CA LYS A 6 -1.24 3.54 29.50
C LYS A 6 -1.53 2.71 30.76
N VAL A 7 -1.07 1.46 30.81
CA VAL A 7 -1.19 0.61 32.02
C VAL A 7 -0.27 1.12 33.12
N MET A 8 0.91 1.65 32.78
CA MET A 8 1.84 2.24 33.74
C MET A 8 1.31 3.55 34.34
N ASP A 9 1.01 4.53 33.48
CA ASP A 9 0.32 5.77 33.86
C ASP A 9 -0.18 6.44 32.58
N LYS A 10 -1.44 6.89 32.56
CA LYS A 10 -1.98 7.63 31.43
C LYS A 10 -1.17 8.91 31.14
N ARG A 11 -0.58 9.53 32.17
CA ARG A 11 0.28 10.72 32.07
C ARG A 11 1.61 10.43 31.37
N ILE A 12 2.17 9.22 31.55
CA ILE A 12 3.36 8.78 30.80
C ILE A 12 3.06 8.74 29.31
N TRP A 13 1.90 8.21 28.91
CA TRP A 13 1.50 8.23 27.50
C TRP A 13 1.37 9.67 26.97
N MET A 14 0.82 10.60 27.76
CA MET A 14 0.70 12.00 27.35
C MET A 14 2.05 12.67 27.12
N VAL A 15 3.01 12.51 28.04
CA VAL A 15 4.36 13.09 27.89
C VAL A 15 5.09 12.51 26.69
N VAL A 16 4.94 11.21 26.42
CA VAL A 16 5.50 10.56 25.21
C VAL A 16 4.88 11.11 23.92
N THR A 17 3.63 11.58 23.95
CA THR A 17 2.97 12.16 22.77
C THR A 17 3.24 13.65 22.59
N GLU A 18 3.11 14.43 23.65
CA GLU A 18 3.24 15.90 23.62
C GLU A 18 4.70 16.31 23.58
N GLY A 19 5.55 15.60 24.34
CA GLY A 19 6.95 15.92 24.55
C GLY A 19 7.13 16.79 25.78
N TRP A 20 8.29 16.63 26.42
CA TRP A 20 8.73 17.53 27.47
C TRP A 20 9.79 18.47 26.92
N SER A 21 9.72 19.74 27.33
CA SER A 21 10.72 20.76 27.03
C SER A 21 11.19 21.40 28.33
N PRO A 22 12.48 21.79 28.44
CA PRO A 22 13.00 22.51 29.59
C PRO A 22 12.21 23.81 29.83
N PRO A 23 11.92 24.19 31.09
CA PRO A 23 11.33 25.49 31.39
C PRO A 23 12.24 26.65 30.96
N THR A 24 11.70 27.63 30.23
CA THR A 24 12.46 28.80 29.73
C THR A 24 11.94 30.11 30.32
N VAL A 25 12.82 31.12 30.42
CA VAL A 25 12.47 32.51 30.79
C VAL A 25 12.63 33.41 29.56
N MET A 26 11.64 34.26 29.31
CA MET A 26 11.59 35.16 28.14
C MET A 26 12.35 36.48 28.32
N MET A 27 13.29 36.57 29.27
CA MET A 27 14.05 37.80 29.49
C MET A 27 15.31 37.83 28.63
N ARG A 28 15.19 38.48 27.47
CA ARG A 28 16.31 38.89 26.60
C ARG A 28 17.04 37.70 25.94
N GLY A 29 16.23 36.84 25.29
CA GLY A 29 16.65 35.58 24.69
C GLY A 29 16.09 34.38 25.46
N GLU A 30 15.77 33.30 24.76
CA GLU A 30 15.27 32.08 25.40
C GLU A 30 16.41 31.44 26.20
N LYS A 31 16.32 31.51 27.53
CA LYS A 31 17.27 30.87 28.45
C LYS A 31 16.53 29.90 29.34
N ASN A 32 17.10 28.70 29.52
CA ASN A 32 16.56 27.70 30.43
C ASN A 32 16.60 28.23 31.87
N LYS A 33 15.49 28.07 32.59
CA LYS A 33 15.39 28.37 34.03
C LYS A 33 16.39 27.52 34.81
N LYS A 34 16.97 28.09 35.85
CA LYS A 34 17.74 27.30 36.83
C LYS A 34 16.78 26.39 37.60
N PHE A 35 17.24 25.21 38.00
CA PHE A 35 16.43 24.23 38.74
C PHE A 35 15.78 24.80 40.01
N SER A 36 16.45 25.75 40.68
CA SER A 36 15.92 26.46 41.86
C SER A 36 14.71 27.36 41.58
N GLU A 37 14.47 27.71 40.33
CA GLU A 37 13.38 28.59 39.88
C GLU A 37 12.21 27.81 39.28
N TRP A 38 12.29 26.47 39.30
CA TRP A 38 11.26 25.61 38.71
C TRP A 38 10.03 25.55 39.61
N SER A 39 8.85 25.66 39.01
CA SER A 39 7.61 25.39 39.73
C SER A 39 7.46 23.90 40.04
N THR A 40 6.62 23.57 41.01
CA THR A 40 6.30 22.17 41.33
C THR A 40 5.74 21.41 40.13
N GLU A 41 4.96 22.07 39.28
CA GLU A 41 4.42 21.49 38.04
C GLU A 41 5.51 21.23 36.99
N GLU A 42 6.47 22.15 36.84
CA GLU A 42 7.60 22.01 35.92
C GLU A 42 8.49 20.82 36.31
N MET A 43 8.75 20.67 37.61
CA MET A 43 9.47 19.54 38.19
C MET A 43 8.71 18.21 38.03
N GLU A 44 7.38 18.21 38.23
CA GLU A 44 6.56 17.02 38.03
C GLU A 44 6.60 16.56 36.56
N ARG A 45 6.56 17.49 35.60
CA ARG A 45 6.64 17.14 34.17
C ARG A 45 8.01 16.58 33.77
N GLU A 46 9.11 17.07 34.34
CA GLU A 46 10.44 16.49 34.12
C GLU A 46 10.50 15.06 34.68
N ASN A 47 10.01 14.86 35.91
CA ASN A 47 9.98 13.54 36.53
C ASN A 47 9.12 12.55 35.71
N LEU A 48 8.00 13.00 35.15
CA LEU A 48 7.19 12.18 34.25
C LEU A 48 7.92 11.85 32.95
N ASN A 49 8.75 12.75 32.40
CA ASN A 49 9.59 12.46 31.24
C ASN A 49 10.65 11.40 31.56
N SER A 50 11.34 11.53 32.69
CA SER A 50 12.33 10.56 33.18
C SER A 50 11.71 9.18 33.42
N LYS A 51 10.53 9.12 34.04
CA LYS A 51 9.74 7.87 34.19
C LYS A 51 9.29 7.29 32.84
N SER A 52 8.95 8.15 31.88
CA SER A 52 8.56 7.73 30.54
C SER A 52 9.72 7.08 29.79
N LEU A 53 10.93 7.64 29.89
CA LEU A 53 12.15 7.04 29.32
C LEU A 53 12.45 5.67 29.93
N GLN A 54 12.38 5.56 31.26
CA GLN A 54 12.58 4.29 31.94
C GLN A 54 11.54 3.24 31.50
N ALA A 55 10.26 3.63 31.40
CA ALA A 55 9.21 2.76 30.90
C ALA A 55 9.47 2.33 29.44
N LEU A 56 9.99 3.22 28.59
CA LEU A 56 10.38 2.88 27.22
C LEU A 56 11.54 1.88 27.20
N PHE A 57 12.58 2.07 28.00
CA PHE A 57 13.71 1.14 28.10
C PHE A 57 13.28 -0.26 28.56
N ASN A 58 12.31 -0.35 29.48
CA ASN A 58 11.80 -1.63 29.97
C ASN A 58 10.97 -2.40 28.93
N VAL A 59 10.36 -1.71 27.95
CA VAL A 59 9.49 -2.33 26.93
C VAL A 59 10.28 -2.85 25.73
N VAL A 60 11.42 -2.25 25.45
CA VAL A 60 12.17 -2.51 24.21
C VAL A 60 13.30 -3.51 24.42
N SER A 61 13.71 -4.20 23.35
CA SER A 61 14.83 -5.13 23.42
C SER A 61 16.16 -4.40 23.62
N THR A 62 17.18 -5.10 24.14
CA THR A 62 18.52 -4.54 24.40
C THR A 62 19.13 -3.85 23.16
N ASN A 63 18.89 -4.40 21.96
CA ASN A 63 19.33 -3.82 20.68
C ASN A 63 18.60 -2.53 20.29
N GLN A 64 17.40 -2.31 20.83
CA GLN A 64 16.61 -1.10 20.64
C GLN A 64 16.94 -0.05 21.70
N VAL A 65 17.22 -0.47 22.95
CA VAL A 65 17.70 0.42 24.02
C VAL A 65 18.96 1.19 23.56
N LYS A 66 19.92 0.51 22.92
CA LYS A 66 21.14 1.15 22.37
C LYS A 66 20.86 2.32 21.41
N VAL A 67 19.71 2.32 20.72
CA VAL A 67 19.35 3.38 19.76
C VAL A 67 18.77 4.61 20.46
N ILE A 68 18.12 4.41 21.60
CA ILE A 68 17.43 5.46 22.34
C ILE A 68 18.15 5.86 23.63
N PHE A 69 19.30 5.26 23.93
CA PHE A 69 20.03 5.50 25.18
C PHE A 69 20.47 6.97 25.35
N ASN A 70 20.83 7.64 24.25
CA ASN A 70 21.27 9.05 24.26
C ASN A 70 20.11 10.05 24.13
N CYS A 71 18.86 9.63 24.31
CA CYS A 71 17.71 10.53 24.20
C CYS A 71 17.27 11.02 25.58
N GLU A 72 17.25 12.34 25.75
CA GLU A 72 16.79 13.02 26.97
C GLU A 72 15.27 13.23 26.98
N ILE A 73 14.62 13.19 25.81
CA ILE A 73 13.18 13.41 25.66
C ILE A 73 12.51 12.08 25.29
N ALA A 74 11.49 11.68 26.05
CA ALA A 74 10.77 10.42 25.82
C ALA A 74 10.06 10.36 24.46
N LYS A 75 9.63 11.51 23.93
CA LYS A 75 9.03 11.64 22.60
C LYS A 75 10.02 11.24 21.50
N ASP A 76 11.24 11.77 21.53
CA ASP A 76 12.29 11.47 20.55
C ASP A 76 12.67 10.00 20.56
N SER A 77 12.78 9.41 21.76
CA SER A 77 12.98 7.97 21.95
C SER A 77 11.88 7.15 21.26
N SER A 78 10.61 7.51 21.50
CA SER A 78 9.45 6.86 20.89
C SER A 78 9.43 6.99 19.37
N GLU A 79 9.81 8.15 18.84
CA GLU A 79 9.86 8.41 17.40
C GLU A 79 10.96 7.60 16.70
N LYS A 80 12.19 7.59 17.25
CA LYS A 80 13.28 6.73 16.75
C LYS A 80 12.90 5.25 16.77
N LEU A 81 12.14 4.80 17.77
CA LEU A 81 11.63 3.43 17.85
C LEU A 81 10.56 3.13 16.79
N LYS A 82 9.72 4.10 16.42
CA LYS A 82 8.75 3.95 15.33
C LYS A 82 9.47 3.77 14.00
N ILE A 83 10.41 4.66 13.67
CA ILE A 83 11.19 4.61 12.43
C ILE A 83 11.89 3.26 12.26
N LYS A 84 12.52 2.74 13.33
CA LYS A 84 13.22 1.43 13.28
C LYS A 84 12.26 0.23 13.19
N ASN A 85 11.04 0.34 13.75
CA ASN A 85 10.05 -0.73 13.76
C ASN A 85 9.10 -0.70 12.55
N GLU A 86 9.03 0.42 11.83
CA GLU A 86 8.41 0.52 10.51
C GLU A 86 9.26 -0.23 9.49
N ARG A 87 9.22 -1.56 9.60
CA ARG A 87 9.75 -2.43 8.55
C ARG A 87 8.91 -2.23 7.29
N PRO A 88 9.53 -2.26 6.10
CA PRO A 88 8.84 -2.14 4.82
C PRO A 88 7.62 -3.07 4.78
N LYS A 89 6.51 -2.61 4.19
CA LYS A 89 5.27 -3.40 4.06
C LYS A 89 5.54 -4.78 3.44
N ALA A 90 6.54 -4.89 2.57
CA ALA A 90 7.05 -6.15 2.00
C ALA A 90 7.51 -7.16 3.07
N VAL A 91 8.38 -6.74 4.01
CA VAL A 91 8.92 -7.62 5.06
C VAL A 91 7.82 -8.13 6.01
N LYS A 92 6.78 -7.31 6.27
CA LYS A 92 5.61 -7.74 7.06
C LYS A 92 4.79 -8.80 6.32
N LYS A 93 4.56 -8.62 5.02
CA LYS A 93 3.85 -9.57 4.15
C LYS A 93 4.60 -10.91 4.07
N ASP A 94 5.92 -10.86 3.92
CA ASP A 94 6.75 -12.06 3.83
C ASP A 94 6.72 -12.88 5.12
N ARG A 95 6.83 -12.22 6.28
CA ARG A 95 6.71 -12.88 7.59
C ARG A 95 5.33 -13.48 7.82
N LEU A 96 4.26 -12.75 7.49
CA LEU A 96 2.89 -13.28 7.57
C LEU A 96 2.71 -14.50 6.67
N SER A 97 3.26 -14.45 5.45
CA SER A 97 3.23 -15.59 4.53
C SER A 97 3.99 -16.80 5.10
N GLY A 98 5.14 -16.57 5.75
CA GLY A 98 5.93 -17.61 6.40
C GLY A 98 5.19 -18.25 7.58
N LEU A 99 4.57 -17.44 8.44
CA LEU A 99 3.71 -17.90 9.54
C LEU A 99 2.51 -18.72 9.02
N ALA A 100 1.83 -18.25 7.98
CA ALA A 100 0.73 -18.97 7.36
C ALA A 100 1.17 -20.33 6.79
N LYS A 101 2.35 -20.39 6.14
CA LYS A 101 2.95 -21.65 5.66
C LYS A 101 3.25 -22.62 6.81
N SER A 102 3.87 -22.14 7.89
CA SER A 102 4.16 -22.95 9.07
C SER A 102 2.88 -23.48 9.73
N PHE A 103 1.85 -22.65 9.83
CA PHE A 103 0.56 -23.05 10.37
C PHE A 103 -0.12 -24.11 9.50
N LYS A 104 -0.16 -23.92 8.17
CA LYS A 104 -0.65 -24.94 7.23
C LYS A 104 0.12 -26.26 7.37
N LYS A 105 1.44 -26.23 7.55
CA LYS A 105 2.26 -27.43 7.77
C LYS A 105 1.86 -28.16 9.04
N ILE A 106 1.68 -27.45 10.15
CA ILE A 106 1.26 -28.05 11.43
C ILE A 106 -0.14 -28.66 11.33
N LEU A 107 -1.08 -27.94 10.71
CA LEU A 107 -2.43 -28.46 10.44
C LEU A 107 -2.37 -29.73 9.59
N TRP A 108 -1.59 -29.72 8.51
CA TRP A 108 -1.41 -30.89 7.64
C TRP A 108 -0.85 -32.08 8.42
N MET A 109 0.18 -31.89 9.26
CA MET A 109 0.74 -32.98 10.08
C MET A 109 -0.22 -33.51 11.14
N LYS A 110 -1.09 -32.67 11.69
CA LYS A 110 -2.12 -33.08 12.66
C LYS A 110 -3.28 -33.81 11.98
N MET A 111 -3.65 -33.35 10.78
CA MET A 111 -4.70 -33.94 9.97
C MET A 111 -4.24 -35.27 9.36
N SER A 112 -2.99 -35.40 8.94
CA SER A 112 -2.41 -36.68 8.46
C SER A 112 -2.34 -37.74 9.56
N ARG A 113 -2.04 -37.34 10.80
CA ARG A 113 -2.11 -38.21 11.99
C ARG A 113 -3.55 -38.65 12.34
N SER A 114 -4.55 -37.88 11.91
CA SER A 114 -5.98 -38.21 12.09
C SER A 114 -6.55 -38.98 10.89
N LEU A 115 -6.00 -38.75 9.68
CA LEU A 115 -6.33 -39.46 8.45
C LEU A 115 -6.01 -40.95 8.55
N SER A 116 -4.97 -41.35 9.30
CA SER A 116 -4.68 -42.76 9.58
C SER A 116 -5.76 -43.47 10.40
N PHE A 117 -6.63 -42.72 11.09
CA PHE A 117 -7.78 -43.25 11.85
C PHE A 117 -9.10 -43.19 11.06
N MET A 118 -9.12 -42.53 9.89
CA MET A 118 -10.33 -42.39 9.08
C MET A 118 -10.56 -43.60 8.17
N PRO A 119 -11.82 -43.98 7.91
CA PRO A 119 -12.15 -45.02 6.94
C PRO A 119 -11.58 -44.70 5.55
N LYS A 120 -11.05 -45.71 4.85
CA LYS A 120 -10.46 -45.55 3.50
C LYS A 120 -11.40 -44.87 2.50
N SER A 121 -12.71 -45.08 2.64
CA SER A 121 -13.74 -44.45 1.79
C SER A 121 -13.82 -42.92 1.97
N VAL A 122 -13.51 -42.41 3.17
CA VAL A 122 -13.47 -40.97 3.46
C VAL A 122 -12.18 -40.36 2.92
N ILE A 123 -11.04 -41.05 3.10
CA ILE A 123 -9.74 -40.64 2.55
C ILE A 123 -9.81 -40.54 1.02
N TYR A 124 -10.39 -41.55 0.36
CA TYR A 124 -10.57 -41.55 -1.09
C TYR A 124 -11.45 -40.38 -1.55
N ARG A 125 -12.56 -40.11 -0.86
CA ARG A 125 -13.44 -38.98 -1.17
C ARG A 125 -12.74 -37.62 -1.00
N MET A 126 -11.94 -37.45 0.05
CA MET A 126 -11.16 -36.22 0.27
C MET A 126 -10.04 -36.05 -0.78
N ASN A 127 -9.42 -37.13 -1.22
CA ASN A 127 -8.40 -37.10 -2.29
C ASN A 127 -9.01 -36.84 -3.69
N LEU A 128 -10.30 -37.12 -3.87
CA LEU A 128 -11.05 -36.79 -5.08
C LEU A 128 -11.58 -35.35 -5.10
N MET A 129 -11.54 -34.63 -3.97
CA MET A 129 -11.91 -33.22 -3.95
C MET A 129 -10.80 -32.40 -4.65
N PRO A 130 -11.14 -31.56 -5.64
CA PRO A 130 -10.17 -30.66 -6.26
C PRO A 130 -9.53 -29.79 -5.19
N SER A 131 -8.19 -29.68 -5.21
CA SER A 131 -7.52 -28.78 -4.28
C SER A 131 -7.88 -27.32 -4.62
N GLU A 132 -7.78 -26.41 -3.65
CA GLU A 132 -7.95 -24.96 -3.91
C GLU A 132 -7.07 -24.45 -5.08
N ARG A 133 -5.94 -25.12 -5.32
CA ARG A 133 -5.06 -24.81 -6.45
C ARG A 133 -5.65 -25.25 -7.78
N ASP A 134 -6.27 -26.43 -7.83
CA ASP A 134 -6.87 -26.98 -9.04
C ASP A 134 -8.08 -26.17 -9.46
N VAL A 135 -8.93 -25.78 -8.49
CA VAL A 135 -10.07 -24.89 -8.74
C VAL A 135 -9.59 -23.56 -9.30
N ARG A 136 -8.59 -22.92 -8.66
CA ARG A 136 -8.02 -21.66 -9.17
C ARG A 136 -7.36 -21.81 -10.53
N SER A 137 -6.76 -22.96 -10.82
CA SER A 137 -6.15 -23.23 -12.13
C SER A 137 -7.22 -23.32 -13.22
N MET A 138 -8.37 -23.95 -12.94
CA MET A 138 -9.50 -23.99 -13.87
C MET A 138 -10.11 -22.60 -14.07
N GLU A 139 -10.35 -21.85 -13.01
CA GLU A 139 -10.86 -20.46 -13.09
C GLU A 139 -9.93 -19.56 -13.93
N LEU A 140 -8.61 -19.68 -13.74
CA LEU A 140 -7.63 -18.94 -14.55
C LEU A 140 -7.65 -19.34 -16.02
N GLN A 141 -7.86 -20.63 -16.32
CA GLN A 141 -7.94 -21.12 -17.69
C GLN A 141 -9.19 -20.58 -18.39
N ASP A 142 -10.34 -20.57 -17.71
CA ASP A 142 -11.59 -20.04 -18.25
C ASP A 142 -11.50 -18.53 -18.51
N LEU A 143 -10.90 -17.78 -17.58
CA LEU A 143 -10.66 -16.34 -17.74
C LEU A 143 -9.71 -16.04 -18.91
N ASN A 144 -8.63 -16.81 -19.07
CA ASN A 144 -7.72 -16.64 -20.19
C ASN A 144 -8.41 -16.91 -21.52
N LYS A 145 -9.26 -17.94 -21.59
CA LYS A 145 -10.05 -18.22 -22.79
C LYS A 145 -11.00 -17.07 -23.13
N ALA A 146 -11.74 -16.54 -22.16
CA ALA A 146 -12.64 -15.41 -22.38
C ALA A 146 -11.90 -14.13 -22.82
N LEU A 147 -10.67 -13.94 -22.31
CA LEU A 147 -9.80 -12.84 -22.73
C LEU A 147 -9.35 -12.99 -24.18
N ASP A 148 -8.97 -14.20 -24.58
CA ASP A 148 -8.57 -14.50 -25.97
C ASP A 148 -9.75 -14.31 -26.94
N ASP A 149 -10.95 -14.77 -26.58
CA ASP A 149 -12.17 -14.58 -27.37
C ASP A 149 -12.48 -13.08 -27.55
N SER A 150 -12.39 -12.29 -26.47
CA SER A 150 -12.60 -10.84 -26.52
C SER A 150 -11.56 -10.12 -27.38
N LYS A 151 -10.31 -10.57 -27.36
CA LYS A 151 -9.24 -10.02 -28.18
C LYS A 151 -9.51 -10.26 -29.67
N ILE A 152 -9.92 -11.46 -30.04
CA ILE A 152 -10.29 -11.80 -31.43
C ILE A 152 -11.44 -10.89 -31.90
N GLU A 153 -12.46 -10.69 -31.07
CA GLU A 153 -13.60 -9.83 -31.41
C GLU A 153 -13.17 -8.37 -31.67
N LEU A 154 -12.28 -7.84 -30.84
CA LEU A 154 -11.73 -6.49 -31.02
C LEU A 154 -10.88 -6.36 -32.28
N GLU A 155 -10.05 -7.37 -32.58
CA GLU A 155 -9.24 -7.40 -33.81
C GLU A 155 -10.12 -7.42 -35.07
N GLU A 156 -11.23 -8.17 -35.04
CA GLU A 156 -12.19 -8.16 -36.14
C GLU A 156 -12.91 -6.81 -36.29
N LYS A 157 -13.32 -6.18 -35.18
CA LYS A 157 -13.89 -4.82 -35.20
C LYS A 157 -12.92 -3.82 -35.81
N LEU A 158 -11.64 -3.90 -35.45
CA LEU A 158 -10.60 -3.05 -36.01
C LEU A 158 -10.48 -3.25 -37.53
N LYS A 159 -10.41 -4.50 -38.00
CA LYS A 159 -10.37 -4.81 -39.44
C LYS A 159 -11.56 -4.23 -40.20
N ARG A 160 -12.78 -4.36 -39.64
CA ARG A 160 -14.00 -3.79 -40.23
C ARG A 160 -13.94 -2.27 -40.33
N MET A 161 -13.55 -1.58 -39.26
CA MET A 161 -13.42 -0.11 -39.27
C MET A 161 -12.38 0.37 -40.27
N THR A 162 -11.25 -0.33 -40.42
CA THR A 162 -10.21 0.02 -41.40
C THR A 162 -10.73 -0.05 -42.83
N ILE A 163 -11.52 -1.09 -43.16
CA ILE A 163 -12.15 -1.21 -44.49
C ILE A 163 -13.15 -0.06 -44.72
N GLU A 164 -13.95 0.27 -43.71
CA GLU A 164 -14.92 1.36 -43.79
C GLU A 164 -14.25 2.72 -44.01
N LEU A 165 -13.14 2.98 -43.30
CA LEU A 165 -12.32 4.18 -43.49
C LEU A 165 -11.79 4.27 -44.93
N CYS A 166 -11.21 3.18 -45.45
CA CYS A 166 -10.71 3.15 -46.83
C CYS A 166 -11.81 3.42 -47.87
N SER A 167 -13.02 2.89 -47.65
CA SER A 167 -14.19 3.18 -48.48
C SER A 167 -14.58 4.66 -48.43
N LYS A 168 -14.62 5.26 -47.23
CA LYS A 168 -14.91 6.69 -47.05
C LYS A 168 -13.85 7.57 -47.70
N ASP A 169 -12.56 7.23 -47.57
CA ASP A 169 -11.47 7.96 -48.22
C ASP A 169 -11.60 7.94 -49.76
N SER A 170 -11.97 6.79 -50.34
CA SER A 170 -12.26 6.70 -51.78
C SER A 170 -13.41 7.61 -52.20
N GLN A 171 -14.47 7.71 -51.38
CA GLN A 171 -15.59 8.62 -51.63
C GLN A 171 -15.16 10.09 -51.54
N ILE A 172 -14.39 10.45 -50.52
CA ILE A 172 -13.84 11.81 -50.35
C ILE A 172 -12.99 12.19 -51.56
N TYR A 173 -12.14 11.28 -52.05
CA TYR A 173 -11.33 11.52 -53.25
C TYR A 173 -12.22 11.79 -54.47
N LYS A 174 -13.25 10.97 -54.72
CA LYS A 174 -14.21 11.17 -55.82
C LYS A 174 -14.92 12.53 -55.74
N LEU A 175 -15.36 12.93 -54.56
CA LEU A 175 -16.01 14.22 -54.33
C LEU A 175 -15.03 15.39 -54.54
N THR A 176 -13.79 15.25 -54.05
CA THR A 176 -12.74 16.24 -54.24
C THR A 176 -12.46 16.49 -55.72
N VAL A 177 -12.35 15.43 -56.53
CA VAL A 177 -12.17 15.56 -57.99
C VAL A 177 -13.35 16.27 -58.65
N LYS A 178 -14.60 15.94 -58.27
CA LYS A 178 -15.79 16.63 -58.79
C LYS A 178 -15.79 18.12 -58.43
N LEU A 179 -15.43 18.45 -57.19
CA LEU A 179 -15.34 19.84 -56.72
C LEU A 179 -14.27 20.63 -57.48
N ILE A 180 -13.10 20.03 -57.72
CA ILE A 180 -12.02 20.65 -58.49
C ILE A 180 -12.50 20.97 -59.92
N ARG A 181 -13.16 20.01 -60.59
CA ARG A 181 -13.70 20.24 -61.94
C ARG A 181 -14.74 21.36 -61.95
N ALA A 182 -15.68 21.36 -61.00
CA ALA A 182 -16.69 22.41 -60.89
C ALA A 182 -16.06 23.80 -60.66
N LYS A 183 -15.02 23.89 -59.81
CA LYS A 183 -14.25 25.13 -59.62
C LYS A 183 -13.56 25.60 -60.90
N GLN A 184 -12.94 24.68 -61.65
CA GLN A 184 -12.29 25.02 -62.93
C GLN A 184 -13.32 25.51 -63.97
N SER A 185 -14.47 24.86 -64.09
CA SER A 185 -15.55 25.31 -64.98
C SER A 185 -16.08 26.69 -64.60
N LEU A 186 -16.29 26.97 -63.32
CA LEU A 186 -16.70 28.30 -62.84
C LEU A 186 -15.63 29.36 -63.13
N PHE A 187 -14.35 29.04 -62.93
CA PHE A 187 -13.25 29.95 -63.23
C PHE A 187 -13.20 30.29 -64.73
N LEU A 188 -13.32 29.29 -65.60
CA LEU A 188 -13.40 29.50 -67.06
C LEU A 188 -14.61 30.34 -67.44
N TYR A 189 -15.76 30.10 -66.81
CA TYR A 189 -16.99 30.85 -67.07
C TYR A 189 -16.86 32.32 -66.65
N LEU A 190 -16.27 32.58 -65.48
CA LEU A 190 -15.98 33.93 -65.00
C LEU A 190 -14.97 34.66 -65.90
N TRP A 191 -13.92 33.97 -66.35
CA TRP A 191 -12.92 34.53 -67.25
C TRP A 191 -13.48 34.88 -68.64
N ALA A 192 -14.49 34.16 -69.12
CA ALA A 192 -15.15 34.44 -70.40
C ALA A 192 -16.14 35.64 -70.35
N ILE A 193 -16.56 36.08 -69.16
CA ILE A 193 -17.57 37.13 -68.97
C ILE A 193 -16.93 38.47 -68.54
N LEU A 194 -15.69 38.45 -68.06
CA LEU A 194 -14.92 39.65 -67.75
C LEU A 194 -14.27 40.20 -69.04
N PRO A 195 -14.53 41.47 -69.42
CA PRO A 195 -13.99 42.09 -70.64
C PRO A 195 -12.48 42.35 -70.59
#